data_AF-A0A9W4UDG0-F1
#
_entry.id   AF-A0A9W4UDG0-F1
#
_cell.length_a   1.000
_cell.length_b   1.000
_cell.length_c   1.000
_cell.angle_alpha   90.00
_cell.angle_beta   90.00
_cell.angle_gamma   90.00
#
_symmetry.space_group_name_H-M   'P 1'
#
loop_
_entity.id
_entity.type
_entity.pdbx_description
1 polymer ?
#
loop_
_entity_poly.entity_id
_entity_poly.type
_entity_poly.pdbx_seq_one_letter_code
_entity_poly.pdbx_strand_id
1 'polypeptide(L)'
;MVLILRRIVRRAVRYPLNVSSFIPTLFRPFSTCHSFLMPPSLKRKAEKSLESSKHGKTKKETVDIPEYHLAESRRDDSGEIVWPARSAQIERARDLIRECAHAGKPTLILPDKDADGLSSGAILQNTLTSLGLTKSLISVYFPPKGSNIHDDTTREVISTLPPPAYIFVLDQGSRKTRPILDTPHKCLIIDHHFAEEGGFPEGAEYVTAHDCPPVATSALLTYHICLDLCPDLRDKLSWLAALGTHGDLGTSLKWLPPFPDMTATFKSYSKKSINDAVSRVNAPRRSAAYNVKAAWTAVINAASPSALANDTALLAAGAEVREETERWAHVPPRFSKDATIAVLTINSAAQVHPLIATRWAGSLKSDKLEIVMCANEGYLPGMVNFSCRVARNARAREGGEKVDIIQKLEGLVAGDDALRERLGDSFARGHKEASGGIVKKEVWEELYKLMGIGENVKGKKKAEGKGKEKKAVQKNTLTNYFVKAT
;
A
#
# COMPACT_ATOMS: atom_id res chain seq x y z
N MET A 1 6.43 -70.34 -10.25
CA MET A 1 6.89 -69.61 -9.04
C MET A 1 5.65 -69.03 -8.37
N VAL A 2 5.06 -69.59 -7.29
CA VAL A 2 5.55 -70.56 -6.28
C VAL A 2 6.73 -69.97 -5.50
N LEU A 3 6.72 -69.76 -4.17
CA LEU A 3 5.67 -69.75 -3.11
C LEU A 3 6.32 -69.14 -1.82
N ILE A 4 5.74 -69.33 -0.61
CA ILE A 4 6.42 -69.31 0.73
C ILE A 4 6.87 -67.89 1.27
N LEU A 5 6.66 -67.45 2.53
CA LEU A 5 5.88 -67.95 3.68
C LEU A 5 5.53 -66.86 4.75
N ARG A 6 4.62 -67.24 5.66
CA ARG A 6 4.19 -66.78 7.03
C ARG A 6 5.16 -65.86 7.83
N ARG A 7 4.74 -64.90 8.71
CA ARG A 7 3.57 -64.68 9.64
C ARG A 7 3.78 -65.16 11.11
N ILE A 8 3.89 -64.20 12.05
CA ILE A 8 3.64 -64.24 13.53
C ILE A 8 3.65 -62.76 14.01
N VAL A 9 2.79 -62.17 14.87
CA VAL A 9 1.53 -62.50 15.60
C VAL A 9 1.60 -62.98 17.07
N ARG A 10 1.73 -62.02 18.03
CA ARG A 10 1.14 -61.93 19.42
C ARG A 10 1.61 -60.59 20.07
N ARG A 11 0.88 -59.72 20.81
CA ARG A 11 -0.47 -59.60 21.45
C ARG A 11 -0.49 -59.71 23.00
N ALA A 12 -0.52 -58.57 23.72
CA ALA A 12 -1.00 -58.38 25.12
C ALA A 12 -1.19 -56.84 25.42
N VAL A 13 -2.39 -56.33 25.81
CA VAL A 13 -2.92 -56.05 27.19
C VAL A 13 -2.30 -54.77 27.82
N ARG A 14 -3.01 -53.61 27.93
CA ARG A 14 -3.99 -53.15 28.98
C ARG A 14 -3.38 -53.08 30.41
N TYR A 15 -3.61 -52.06 31.27
CA TYR A 15 -4.21 -50.71 31.18
C TYR A 15 -3.62 -49.81 32.34
N PRO A 16 -4.21 -48.70 32.89
CA PRO A 16 -3.41 -47.60 33.46
C PRO A 16 -3.24 -47.60 34.99
N LEU A 17 -2.34 -46.75 35.49
CA LEU A 17 -2.38 -46.19 36.85
C LEU A 17 -2.06 -44.68 36.83
N ASN A 18 -2.57 -43.96 37.83
CA ASN A 18 -2.48 -42.51 38.00
C ASN A 18 -2.06 -42.20 39.45
N VAL A 19 -0.91 -41.56 39.65
CA VAL A 19 -0.43 -41.08 40.96
C VAL A 19 0.30 -39.76 40.77
N SER A 20 0.14 -38.82 41.70
CA SER A 20 0.72 -37.49 41.66
C SER A 20 2.15 -37.41 42.20
N SER A 21 2.82 -36.29 41.88
CA SER A 21 3.78 -35.57 42.75
C SER A 21 4.91 -36.36 43.45
N PHE A 22 6.16 -36.08 43.07
CA PHE A 22 7.16 -35.50 44.00
C PHE A 22 8.33 -34.87 43.25
N ILE A 23 9.01 -33.89 43.87
CA ILE A 23 10.20 -33.21 43.35
C ILE A 23 11.42 -33.67 44.15
N PRO A 24 12.56 -33.94 43.48
CA PRO A 24 13.84 -33.43 43.98
C PRO A 24 14.61 -32.62 42.91
N THR A 25 15.22 -31.53 43.34
CA THR A 25 16.15 -30.70 42.55
C THR A 25 17.55 -31.33 42.46
N LEU A 26 18.24 -31.22 41.33
CA LEU A 26 19.72 -31.24 41.34
C LEU A 26 20.38 -30.47 40.17
N PHE A 27 21.13 -29.43 40.56
CA PHE A 27 22.31 -28.82 39.92
C PHE A 27 22.21 -27.94 38.64
N ARG A 28 23.13 -26.96 38.63
CA ARG A 28 23.40 -25.94 37.59
C ARG A 28 24.57 -26.38 36.70
N PRO A 29 24.94 -25.63 35.64
CA PRO A 29 25.80 -24.44 35.85
C PRO A 29 25.16 -23.12 35.40
N PHE A 30 25.46 -22.04 36.14
CA PHE A 30 25.28 -20.66 35.66
C PHE A 30 26.59 -20.23 34.99
N SER A 31 26.51 -19.54 33.84
CA SER A 31 27.63 -18.73 33.33
C SER A 31 27.37 -17.26 33.66
N THR A 32 28.40 -16.54 34.08
CA THR A 32 28.31 -15.19 34.63
C THR A 32 28.73 -14.12 33.62
N CYS A 33 27.92 -13.07 33.47
CA CYS A 33 28.35 -11.79 32.92
C CYS A 33 27.95 -10.69 33.90
N HIS A 34 28.93 -9.90 34.36
CA HIS A 34 28.70 -8.78 35.26
C HIS A 34 28.25 -7.55 34.46
N SER A 35 26.99 -7.13 34.63
CA SER A 35 26.53 -5.80 34.26
C SER A 35 26.71 -4.84 35.44
N PHE A 36 27.66 -3.91 35.36
CA PHE A 36 27.85 -2.88 36.39
C PHE A 36 26.61 -1.98 36.51
N LEU A 37 26.09 -1.85 37.74
CA LEU A 37 25.07 -0.87 38.08
C LEU A 37 25.71 0.51 38.20
N MET A 38 25.17 1.51 37.50
CA MET A 38 25.45 2.92 37.78
C MET A 38 24.29 3.55 38.59
N PRO A 39 24.60 4.40 39.60
CA PRO A 39 23.59 5.01 40.46
C PRO A 39 22.82 6.14 39.74
N PRO A 40 21.58 6.45 40.18
CA PRO A 40 20.77 7.51 39.57
C PRO A 40 21.33 8.90 39.86
N SER A 41 21.56 9.70 38.82
CA SER A 41 22.07 11.07 38.94
C SER A 41 21.05 12.02 39.59
N LEU A 42 21.46 12.68 40.68
CA LEU A 42 20.64 13.66 41.41
C LEU A 42 20.32 14.90 40.55
N LYS A 43 19.04 15.27 40.46
CA LYS A 43 18.59 16.52 39.84
C LYS A 43 18.96 17.71 40.72
N ARG A 44 20.04 18.44 40.39
CA ARG A 44 20.24 19.81 40.90
C ARG A 44 19.26 20.76 40.20
N LYS A 45 18.48 21.52 40.97
CA LYS A 45 17.89 22.77 40.48
C LYS A 45 19.04 23.75 40.20
N ALA A 46 19.00 24.40 39.06
CA ALA A 46 19.72 25.64 38.80
C ALA A 46 18.68 26.75 38.59
N GLU A 47 18.98 27.95 39.07
CA GLU A 47 18.03 29.07 39.06
C GLU A 47 18.00 29.74 37.69
N LYS A 48 16.86 30.38 37.37
CA LYS A 48 16.75 31.18 36.14
C LYS A 48 17.30 32.57 36.39
N SER A 49 18.52 32.84 35.93
CA SER A 49 18.86 34.21 35.53
C SER A 49 18.07 34.57 34.27
N LEU A 50 17.57 35.80 34.24
CA LEU A 50 17.05 36.43 33.03
C LEU A 50 18.23 37.04 32.29
N GLU A 51 18.43 36.72 31.01
CA GLU A 51 18.58 37.74 29.96
C GLU A 51 18.58 37.15 28.53
N SER A 52 18.53 38.04 27.55
CA SER A 52 18.03 37.77 26.21
C SER A 52 19.04 37.13 25.25
N SER A 53 18.57 36.16 24.45
CA SER A 53 18.93 36.12 23.03
C SER A 53 17.71 35.72 22.18
N LYS A 54 17.28 36.60 21.28
CA LYS A 54 16.20 36.30 20.32
C LYS A 54 16.78 35.56 19.12
N HIS A 55 16.63 34.24 19.10
CA HIS A 55 16.64 33.46 17.86
C HIS A 55 15.30 32.74 17.73
N GLY A 56 14.38 33.39 17.00
CA GLY A 56 13.07 32.83 16.72
C GLY A 56 13.23 31.58 15.85
N LYS A 57 12.95 30.41 16.43
CA LYS A 57 12.66 29.21 15.62
C LYS A 57 11.42 29.53 14.81
N THR A 58 11.59 29.81 13.52
CA THR A 58 10.49 29.95 12.56
C THR A 58 9.56 28.75 12.74
N LYS A 59 8.31 28.97 13.13
CA LYS A 59 7.29 27.92 13.10
C LYS A 59 7.34 27.29 11.71
N LYS A 60 7.30 25.96 11.62
CA LYS A 60 6.93 25.32 10.35
C LYS A 60 5.54 25.86 10.02
N GLU A 61 5.42 26.52 8.88
CA GLU A 61 4.10 26.82 8.32
C GLU A 61 3.39 25.49 8.10
N THR A 62 2.36 25.27 8.89
CA THR A 62 1.42 24.18 8.73
C THR A 62 0.53 24.55 7.56
N VAL A 63 0.96 24.15 6.36
CA VAL A 63 0.08 23.95 5.21
C VAL A 63 -1.14 23.19 5.72
N ASP A 64 -2.28 23.87 5.80
CA ASP A 64 -3.53 23.27 6.22
C ASP A 64 -4.07 22.44 5.05
N ILE A 65 -4.65 21.27 5.33
CA ILE A 65 -5.11 20.33 4.31
C ILE A 65 -6.46 19.80 4.79
N PRO A 66 -7.56 20.03 4.04
CA PRO A 66 -8.88 19.55 4.40
C PRO A 66 -8.87 18.06 4.79
N GLU A 67 -9.45 17.76 5.94
CA GLU A 67 -9.37 16.41 6.51
C GLU A 67 -10.27 15.46 5.71
N TYR A 68 -9.74 14.32 5.26
CA TYR A 68 -10.35 13.49 4.20
C TYR A 68 -11.85 13.20 4.37
N HIS A 69 -12.33 12.95 5.60
CA HIS A 69 -13.75 12.73 5.91
C HIS A 69 -14.70 13.93 5.64
N LEU A 70 -14.17 15.13 5.45
CA LEU A 70 -14.90 16.36 5.13
C LEU A 70 -15.00 16.63 3.62
N ALA A 71 -14.54 15.71 2.77
CA ALA A 71 -14.77 15.82 1.32
C ALA A 71 -16.28 15.83 1.03
N GLU A 72 -16.73 16.81 0.26
CA GLU A 72 -18.16 17.01 -0.05
C GLU A 72 -18.79 15.74 -0.61
N SER A 73 -19.75 15.17 0.12
CA SER A 73 -20.35 13.90 -0.25
C SER A 73 -21.37 14.04 -1.38
N ARG A 74 -21.36 13.04 -2.26
CA ARG A 74 -22.38 12.89 -3.31
C ARG A 74 -23.78 12.83 -2.69
N ARG A 75 -24.72 13.47 -3.37
CA ARG A 75 -26.16 13.32 -3.14
C ARG A 75 -26.86 12.69 -4.33
N ASP A 76 -28.03 12.11 -4.09
CA ASP A 76 -28.96 11.68 -5.14
C ASP A 76 -29.99 12.77 -5.47
N ASP A 77 -30.94 12.46 -6.36
CA ASP A 77 -31.99 13.37 -6.81
C ASP A 77 -32.98 13.80 -5.71
N SER A 78 -32.99 13.10 -4.56
CA SER A 78 -33.75 13.49 -3.36
C SER A 78 -32.95 14.39 -2.41
N GLY A 79 -31.65 14.52 -2.63
CA GLY A 79 -30.72 15.25 -1.78
C GLY A 79 -30.06 14.39 -0.69
N GLU A 80 -30.37 13.10 -0.59
CA GLU A 80 -29.80 12.19 0.41
C GLU A 80 -28.36 11.77 0.08
N ILE A 81 -27.57 11.46 1.11
CA ILE A 81 -26.13 11.17 0.95
C ILE A 81 -25.91 9.76 0.41
N VAL A 82 -25.19 9.65 -0.71
CA VAL A 82 -24.84 8.38 -1.34
C VAL A 82 -23.45 7.95 -0.88
N TRP A 83 -23.39 7.08 0.14
CA TRP A 83 -22.14 6.57 0.71
C TRP A 83 -22.34 5.18 1.37
N PRO A 84 -21.37 4.24 1.30
CA PRO A 84 -20.09 4.32 0.60
C PRO A 84 -20.19 4.07 -0.91
N ALA A 85 -21.33 3.60 -1.40
CA ALA A 85 -21.67 3.37 -2.80
C ALA A 85 -23.19 3.48 -2.96
N ARG A 86 -23.71 3.41 -4.19
CA ARG A 86 -25.17 3.45 -4.44
C ARG A 86 -25.85 2.22 -3.82
N SER A 87 -26.90 2.42 -3.03
CA SER A 87 -27.54 1.34 -2.24
C SER A 87 -27.98 0.13 -3.07
N ALA A 88 -28.47 0.36 -4.30
CA ALA A 88 -28.83 -0.72 -5.23
C ALA A 88 -27.63 -1.63 -5.60
N GLN A 89 -26.41 -1.07 -5.71
CA GLN A 89 -25.20 -1.86 -5.96
C GLN A 89 -24.76 -2.63 -4.70
N ILE A 90 -24.94 -2.05 -3.50
CA ILE A 90 -24.63 -2.70 -2.22
C ILE A 90 -25.57 -3.90 -2.00
N GLU A 91 -26.87 -3.74 -2.18
CA GLU A 91 -27.82 -4.85 -2.04
C GLU A 91 -27.62 -5.91 -3.13
N ARG A 92 -27.33 -5.50 -4.37
CA ARG A 92 -27.05 -6.48 -5.44
C ARG A 92 -25.78 -7.28 -5.16
N ALA A 93 -24.72 -6.65 -4.64
CA ALA A 93 -23.51 -7.33 -4.18
C ALA A 93 -23.81 -8.30 -3.02
N ARG A 94 -24.64 -7.90 -2.06
CA ARG A 94 -25.10 -8.75 -0.94
C ARG A 94 -25.85 -9.99 -1.45
N ASP A 95 -26.75 -9.82 -2.41
CA ASP A 95 -27.50 -10.93 -3.00
C ASP A 95 -26.60 -11.90 -3.77
N LEU A 96 -25.63 -11.42 -4.55
CA LEU A 96 -24.72 -12.31 -5.26
C LEU A 96 -23.79 -13.08 -4.29
N ILE A 97 -23.36 -12.46 -3.18
CA ILE A 97 -22.57 -13.13 -2.14
C ILE A 97 -23.39 -14.23 -1.44
N ARG A 98 -24.68 -13.97 -1.15
CA ARG A 98 -25.63 -14.98 -0.66
C ARG A 98 -25.81 -16.12 -1.69
N GLU A 99 -26.07 -15.78 -2.96
CA GLU A 99 -26.27 -16.76 -4.04
C GLU A 99 -25.03 -17.66 -4.23
N CYS A 100 -23.83 -17.07 -4.20
CA CYS A 100 -22.57 -17.80 -4.28
C CYS A 100 -22.41 -18.81 -3.15
N ALA A 101 -22.70 -18.41 -1.90
CA ALA A 101 -22.57 -19.30 -0.75
C ALA A 101 -23.59 -20.44 -0.80
N HIS A 102 -24.87 -20.14 -1.07
CA HIS A 102 -25.92 -21.14 -1.18
C HIS A 102 -25.75 -22.08 -2.39
N ALA A 103 -25.16 -21.62 -3.49
CA ALA A 103 -24.95 -22.44 -4.68
C ALA A 103 -23.90 -23.54 -4.48
N GLY A 104 -22.95 -23.39 -3.54
CA GLY A 104 -21.94 -24.42 -3.24
C GLY A 104 -21.03 -24.77 -4.42
N LYS A 105 -20.69 -23.81 -5.29
CA LYS A 105 -19.93 -24.02 -6.53
C LYS A 105 -18.48 -23.50 -6.45
N PRO A 106 -17.57 -23.98 -7.33
CA PRO A 106 -16.24 -23.40 -7.48
C PRO A 106 -16.29 -21.89 -7.66
N THR A 107 -15.49 -21.20 -6.85
CA THR A 107 -15.50 -19.74 -6.69
C THR A 107 -14.07 -19.24 -6.73
N LEU A 108 -13.80 -18.21 -7.52
CA LEU A 108 -12.50 -17.58 -7.62
C LEU A 108 -12.52 -16.19 -6.99
N ILE A 109 -11.50 -15.89 -6.18
CA ILE A 109 -11.26 -14.57 -5.62
C ILE A 109 -9.98 -14.00 -6.25
N LEU A 110 -10.07 -12.78 -6.79
CA LEU A 110 -9.00 -12.01 -7.42
C LEU A 110 -8.79 -10.68 -6.68
N PRO A 111 -8.19 -10.70 -5.47
CA PRO A 111 -7.87 -9.48 -4.74
C PRO A 111 -6.58 -8.87 -5.29
N ASP A 112 -6.44 -7.54 -5.24
CA ASP A 112 -5.12 -6.97 -5.50
C ASP A 112 -4.10 -7.37 -4.42
N LYS A 113 -2.83 -7.33 -4.81
CA LYS A 113 -1.62 -7.64 -4.04
C LYS A 113 -1.34 -6.74 -2.83
N ASP A 114 -2.24 -5.79 -2.53
CA ASP A 114 -2.08 -4.70 -1.58
C ASP A 114 -2.64 -5.02 -0.17
N ALA A 115 -2.37 -4.18 0.84
CA ALA A 115 -3.06 -4.28 2.12
C ALA A 115 -4.58 -4.05 2.01
N ASP A 116 -5.07 -3.22 1.08
CA ASP A 116 -6.51 -3.06 0.88
C ASP A 116 -7.11 -4.26 0.12
N GLY A 117 -6.66 -4.57 -1.10
CA GLY A 117 -7.06 -5.76 -1.83
C GLY A 117 -6.99 -7.07 -1.05
N LEU A 118 -5.87 -7.36 -0.37
CA LEU A 118 -5.75 -8.58 0.45
C LEU A 118 -6.70 -8.57 1.66
N SER A 119 -7.00 -7.41 2.26
CA SER A 119 -8.00 -7.30 3.33
C SER A 119 -9.42 -7.47 2.80
N SER A 120 -9.73 -6.87 1.64
CA SER A 120 -11.01 -6.96 0.94
C SER A 120 -11.34 -8.40 0.56
N GLY A 121 -10.40 -9.12 -0.07
CA GLY A 121 -10.52 -10.55 -0.36
C GLY A 121 -10.65 -11.42 0.90
N ALA A 122 -9.96 -11.06 1.98
CA ALA A 122 -10.05 -11.79 3.24
C ALA A 122 -11.39 -11.58 3.97
N ILE A 123 -11.96 -10.37 3.94
CA ILE A 123 -13.31 -10.08 4.44
C ILE A 123 -14.31 -10.98 3.69
N LEU A 124 -14.29 -10.92 2.36
CA LEU A 124 -15.18 -11.70 1.51
C LEU A 124 -15.04 -13.22 1.76
N GLN A 125 -13.83 -13.78 1.82
CA GLN A 125 -13.66 -15.22 2.07
C GLN A 125 -14.18 -15.64 3.45
N ASN A 126 -14.00 -14.83 4.49
CA ASN A 126 -14.53 -15.15 5.82
C ASN A 126 -16.08 -15.13 5.80
N THR A 127 -16.69 -14.14 5.15
CA THR A 127 -18.16 -14.06 4.97
C THR A 127 -18.70 -15.23 4.13
N LEU A 128 -18.13 -15.52 2.95
CA LEU A 128 -18.54 -16.68 2.13
C LEU A 128 -18.45 -18.00 2.91
N THR A 129 -17.38 -18.20 3.68
CA THR A 129 -17.22 -19.39 4.53
C THR A 129 -18.31 -19.44 5.62
N SER A 130 -18.59 -18.30 6.27
CA SER A 130 -19.58 -18.20 7.34
C SER A 130 -21.03 -18.34 6.86
N LEU A 131 -21.30 -18.04 5.58
CA LEU A 131 -22.56 -18.33 4.89
C LEU A 131 -22.66 -19.79 4.38
N GLY A 132 -21.63 -20.62 4.62
CA GLY A 132 -21.63 -22.06 4.33
C GLY A 132 -20.79 -22.52 3.14
N LEU A 133 -20.13 -21.63 2.39
CA LEU A 133 -19.29 -22.04 1.27
C LEU A 133 -18.05 -22.80 1.77
N THR A 134 -17.92 -24.06 1.38
CA THR A 134 -16.80 -24.90 1.84
C THR A 134 -15.48 -24.37 1.26
N LYS A 135 -14.47 -24.16 2.12
CA LYS A 135 -13.18 -23.54 1.73
C LYS A 135 -12.46 -24.21 0.55
N SER A 136 -12.68 -25.51 0.32
CA SER A 136 -12.12 -26.25 -0.83
C SER A 136 -12.68 -25.83 -2.18
N LEU A 137 -13.81 -25.12 -2.21
CA LEU A 137 -14.41 -24.54 -3.42
C LEU A 137 -13.87 -23.12 -3.72
N ILE A 138 -13.16 -22.51 -2.78
CA ILE A 138 -12.67 -21.13 -2.91
C ILE A 138 -11.20 -21.14 -3.35
N SER A 139 -10.97 -20.82 -4.62
CA SER A 139 -9.64 -20.57 -5.18
C SER A 139 -9.27 -19.09 -5.10
N VAL A 140 -7.98 -18.79 -5.00
CA VAL A 140 -7.44 -17.42 -4.99
C VAL A 140 -6.27 -17.36 -5.95
N TYR A 141 -6.25 -16.36 -6.82
CA TYR A 141 -5.18 -16.15 -7.80
C TYR A 141 -4.63 -14.73 -7.73
N PHE A 142 -3.31 -14.61 -7.96
CA PHE A 142 -2.58 -13.35 -8.03
C PHE A 142 -1.78 -13.33 -9.34
N PRO A 143 -1.95 -12.33 -10.21
CA PRO A 143 -1.12 -12.17 -11.40
C PRO A 143 0.37 -12.08 -11.05
N PRO A 144 1.28 -12.61 -11.91
CA PRO A 144 2.71 -12.55 -11.68
C PRO A 144 3.25 -11.11 -11.72
N LYS A 145 4.53 -10.94 -11.34
CA LYS A 145 5.17 -9.63 -11.23
C LYS A 145 5.16 -8.88 -12.56
N GLY A 146 4.41 -7.79 -12.62
CA GLY A 146 4.26 -6.95 -13.83
C GLY A 146 3.01 -7.25 -14.68
N SER A 147 2.25 -8.29 -14.34
CA SER A 147 0.94 -8.59 -14.94
C SER A 147 -0.22 -8.08 -14.09
N ASN A 148 -1.40 -8.04 -14.69
CA ASN A 148 -2.67 -7.68 -14.08
C ASN A 148 -3.79 -8.66 -14.50
N ILE A 149 -5.00 -8.51 -13.95
CA ILE A 149 -6.12 -9.43 -14.17
C ILE A 149 -6.74 -9.36 -15.58
N HIS A 150 -6.50 -8.31 -16.35
CA HIS A 150 -7.04 -8.15 -17.70
C HIS A 150 -6.10 -8.74 -18.77
N ASP A 151 -4.88 -9.15 -18.40
CA ASP A 151 -3.90 -9.75 -19.32
C ASP A 151 -4.34 -11.13 -19.81
N ASP A 152 -4.08 -11.42 -21.08
CA ASP A 152 -4.39 -12.72 -21.69
C ASP A 152 -3.67 -13.88 -20.99
N THR A 153 -2.43 -13.67 -20.53
CA THR A 153 -1.67 -14.68 -19.76
C THR A 153 -2.29 -14.96 -18.39
N THR A 154 -2.93 -13.98 -17.75
CA THR A 154 -3.72 -14.21 -16.53
C THR A 154 -4.96 -15.05 -16.84
N ARG A 155 -5.67 -14.74 -17.93
CA ARG A 155 -6.84 -15.51 -18.39
C ARG A 155 -6.48 -16.96 -18.73
N GLU A 156 -5.39 -17.19 -19.44
CA GLU A 156 -4.87 -18.52 -19.76
C GLU A 156 -4.64 -19.35 -18.50
N VAL A 157 -3.94 -18.79 -17.50
CA VAL A 157 -3.65 -19.48 -16.24
C VAL A 157 -4.92 -19.71 -15.41
N ILE A 158 -5.85 -18.75 -15.34
CA ILE A 158 -7.13 -18.96 -14.65
C ILE A 158 -7.97 -20.04 -15.36
N SER A 159 -7.89 -20.14 -16.68
CA SER A 159 -8.61 -21.14 -17.48
C SER A 159 -8.12 -22.58 -17.27
N THR A 160 -6.98 -22.80 -16.61
CA THR A 160 -6.53 -24.14 -16.18
C THR A 160 -7.02 -24.53 -14.78
N LEU A 161 -7.66 -23.61 -14.05
CA LEU A 161 -8.29 -23.90 -12.74
C LEU A 161 -9.64 -24.61 -12.96
N PRO A 162 -10.19 -25.29 -11.92
CA PRO A 162 -11.56 -25.77 -11.96
C PRO A 162 -12.53 -24.62 -12.31
N PRO A 163 -13.35 -24.72 -13.38
CA PRO A 163 -14.10 -23.59 -13.92
C PRO A 163 -14.96 -22.89 -12.85
N PRO A 164 -14.69 -21.61 -12.54
CA PRO A 164 -15.41 -20.90 -11.49
C PRO A 164 -16.81 -20.51 -11.96
N ALA A 165 -17.83 -20.88 -11.18
CA ALA A 165 -19.19 -20.38 -11.39
C ALA A 165 -19.34 -18.92 -10.94
N TYR A 166 -18.51 -18.50 -9.98
CA TYR A 166 -18.45 -17.14 -9.43
C TYR A 166 -17.01 -16.63 -9.44
N ILE A 167 -16.82 -15.38 -9.88
CA ILE A 167 -15.54 -14.67 -9.80
C ILE A 167 -15.77 -13.36 -9.04
N PHE A 168 -15.05 -13.15 -7.95
CA PHE A 168 -15.03 -11.88 -7.23
C PHE A 168 -13.70 -11.18 -7.46
N VAL A 169 -13.76 -9.94 -7.94
CA VAL A 169 -12.59 -9.08 -8.12
C VAL A 169 -12.62 -7.98 -7.06
N LEU A 170 -11.53 -7.81 -6.33
CA LEU A 170 -11.46 -6.86 -5.22
C LEU A 170 -10.25 -5.93 -5.40
N ASP A 171 -10.47 -4.63 -5.26
CA ASP A 171 -9.42 -3.58 -5.29
C ASP A 171 -8.68 -3.44 -6.64
N GLN A 172 -9.36 -3.86 -7.70
CA GLN A 172 -8.98 -3.77 -9.10
C GLN A 172 -10.21 -4.12 -9.95
N GLY A 173 -10.16 -3.85 -11.24
CA GLY A 173 -11.26 -4.18 -12.17
C GLY A 173 -12.07 -2.98 -12.65
N SER A 174 -11.85 -1.77 -12.13
CA SER A 174 -12.24 -0.49 -12.75
C SER A 174 -11.53 -0.22 -14.10
N ARG A 175 -11.71 -1.12 -15.07
CA ARG A 175 -11.28 -0.95 -16.47
C ARG A 175 -12.25 -1.64 -17.42
N LYS A 176 -12.75 -0.90 -18.42
CA LYS A 176 -13.58 -1.46 -19.50
C LYS A 176 -12.76 -2.45 -20.34
N THR A 177 -13.13 -3.73 -20.29
CA THR A 177 -12.48 -4.83 -21.05
C THR A 177 -13.49 -5.90 -21.45
N ARG A 178 -13.05 -6.91 -22.21
CA ARG A 178 -13.78 -8.19 -22.34
C ARG A 178 -14.02 -8.86 -20.97
N PRO A 179 -14.93 -9.85 -20.84
CA PRO A 179 -15.23 -10.52 -19.57
C PRO A 179 -13.97 -11.14 -18.94
N ILE A 180 -13.95 -11.45 -17.64
CA ILE A 180 -12.74 -11.98 -16.97
C ILE A 180 -12.32 -13.36 -17.52
N LEU A 181 -13.29 -14.23 -17.81
CA LEU A 181 -13.10 -15.48 -18.55
C LEU A 181 -14.07 -15.56 -19.73
N ASP A 182 -13.69 -16.32 -20.75
CA ASP A 182 -14.53 -16.57 -21.93
C ASP A 182 -15.58 -17.69 -21.68
N THR A 183 -15.53 -18.35 -20.51
CA THR A 183 -16.51 -19.33 -20.03
C THR A 183 -17.65 -18.69 -19.22
N PRO A 184 -18.88 -19.23 -19.22
CA PRO A 184 -19.98 -18.67 -18.45
C PRO A 184 -19.74 -18.70 -16.93
N HIS A 185 -19.72 -17.51 -16.31
CA HIS A 185 -19.54 -17.29 -14.88
C HIS A 185 -20.35 -16.04 -14.45
N LYS A 186 -20.62 -15.89 -13.15
CA LYS A 186 -21.08 -14.61 -12.58
C LYS A 186 -19.87 -13.87 -12.02
N CYS A 187 -19.66 -12.62 -12.44
CA CYS A 187 -18.58 -11.77 -11.94
C CYS A 187 -19.12 -10.61 -11.10
N LEU A 188 -18.50 -10.34 -9.95
CA LEU A 188 -18.71 -9.11 -9.18
C LEU A 188 -17.38 -8.42 -8.91
N ILE A 189 -17.38 -7.11 -9.09
CA ILE A 189 -16.23 -6.23 -8.86
C ILE A 189 -16.54 -5.30 -7.68
N ILE A 190 -15.62 -5.24 -6.71
CA ILE A 190 -15.67 -4.33 -5.57
C ILE A 190 -14.39 -3.49 -5.59
N ASP A 191 -14.47 -2.27 -6.09
CA ASP A 191 -13.32 -1.41 -6.40
C ASP A 191 -13.63 0.08 -6.12
N HIS A 192 -12.59 0.88 -5.85
CA HIS A 192 -12.67 2.32 -5.58
C HIS A 192 -11.80 3.17 -6.54
N HIS A 193 -11.03 2.52 -7.43
CA HIS A 193 -10.23 3.19 -8.45
C HIS A 193 -11.09 3.90 -9.51
N PHE A 194 -10.50 4.90 -10.17
CA PHE A 194 -11.16 5.66 -11.25
C PHE A 194 -11.65 4.75 -12.38
N ALA A 195 -12.95 4.84 -12.66
CA ALA A 195 -13.62 4.18 -13.76
C ALA A 195 -14.35 5.21 -14.63
N GLU A 196 -14.29 5.03 -15.95
CA GLU A 196 -15.13 5.76 -16.91
C GLU A 196 -16.58 5.23 -16.88
N GLU A 197 -17.49 5.85 -17.63
CA GLU A 197 -18.87 5.34 -17.73
C GLU A 197 -18.91 3.96 -18.42
N GLY A 198 -19.51 2.98 -17.75
CA GLY A 198 -19.39 1.57 -18.14
C GLY A 198 -17.95 1.04 -18.06
N GLY A 199 -17.13 1.61 -17.18
CA GLY A 199 -15.69 1.38 -17.01
C GLY A 199 -15.30 0.02 -16.40
N PHE A 200 -16.02 -1.06 -16.70
CA PHE A 200 -15.82 -2.38 -16.10
C PHE A 200 -15.81 -3.49 -17.18
N PRO A 201 -15.23 -4.68 -16.89
CA PRO A 201 -15.33 -5.88 -17.72
C PRO A 201 -16.77 -6.19 -18.15
N GLU A 202 -16.94 -6.53 -19.43
CA GLU A 202 -18.22 -6.94 -20.00
C GLU A 202 -18.84 -8.11 -19.22
N GLY A 203 -20.15 -8.03 -18.96
CA GLY A 203 -20.90 -9.03 -18.20
C GLY A 203 -20.65 -9.05 -16.69
N ALA A 204 -19.75 -8.22 -16.16
CA ALA A 204 -19.53 -8.13 -14.71
C ALA A 204 -20.55 -7.20 -14.02
N GLU A 205 -21.05 -7.66 -12.88
CA GLU A 205 -21.72 -6.79 -11.91
C GLU A 205 -20.65 -6.00 -11.12
N TYR A 206 -20.99 -4.80 -10.63
CA TYR A 206 -20.02 -3.97 -9.91
C TYR A 206 -20.67 -3.09 -8.84
N VAL A 207 -19.92 -2.87 -7.77
CA VAL A 207 -20.19 -1.89 -6.72
C VAL A 207 -18.92 -1.09 -6.50
N THR A 208 -19.03 0.24 -6.55
CA THR A 208 -17.86 1.12 -6.45
C THR A 208 -18.12 2.33 -5.56
N ALA A 209 -17.09 2.71 -4.81
CA ALA A 209 -17.06 3.94 -4.02
C ALA A 209 -16.46 5.14 -4.78
N HIS A 210 -15.97 4.93 -6.02
CA HIS A 210 -15.18 5.94 -6.75
C HIS A 210 -15.89 7.30 -6.88
N ASP A 211 -17.19 7.27 -7.19
CA ASP A 211 -18.02 8.47 -7.38
C ASP A 211 -18.76 8.90 -6.10
N CYS A 212 -18.40 8.34 -4.94
CA CYS A 212 -19.04 8.55 -3.63
C CYS A 212 -18.05 9.11 -2.58
N PRO A 213 -17.60 10.38 -2.72
CA PRO A 213 -16.72 11.04 -1.75
C PRO A 213 -17.33 11.12 -0.32
N PRO A 214 -16.51 11.09 0.75
CA PRO A 214 -15.11 10.69 0.77
C PRO A 214 -14.96 9.21 0.41
N VAL A 215 -14.15 8.93 -0.61
CA VAL A 215 -14.10 7.60 -1.25
C VAL A 215 -13.63 6.56 -0.23
N ALA A 216 -14.50 5.59 0.05
CA ALA A 216 -14.16 4.41 0.84
C ALA A 216 -13.20 3.51 0.05
N THR A 217 -12.23 2.90 0.73
CA THR A 217 -11.35 1.90 0.10
C THR A 217 -12.11 0.60 -0.17
N SER A 218 -11.59 -0.25 -1.04
CA SER A 218 -12.23 -1.52 -1.42
C SER A 218 -12.47 -2.44 -0.22
N ALA A 219 -11.56 -2.52 0.76
CA ALA A 219 -11.76 -3.28 1.98
C ALA A 219 -12.85 -2.68 2.90
N LEU A 220 -12.98 -1.34 2.94
CA LEU A 220 -14.04 -0.68 3.68
C LEU A 220 -15.40 -0.86 3.00
N LEU A 221 -15.45 -0.75 1.67
CA LEU A 221 -16.65 -1.03 0.87
C LEU A 221 -17.11 -2.49 1.06
N THR A 222 -16.19 -3.45 0.94
CA THR A 222 -16.47 -4.88 1.22
C THR A 222 -16.89 -5.11 2.67
N TYR A 223 -16.33 -4.37 3.65
CA TYR A 223 -16.79 -4.42 5.04
C TYR A 223 -18.25 -3.98 5.19
N HIS A 224 -18.66 -2.86 4.58
CA HIS A 224 -20.06 -2.42 4.59
C HIS A 224 -20.99 -3.41 3.89
N ILE A 225 -20.56 -4.03 2.78
CA ILE A 225 -21.33 -5.07 2.08
C ILE A 225 -21.49 -6.32 2.98
N CYS A 226 -20.39 -6.82 3.55
CA CYS A 226 -20.31 -8.14 4.18
C CYS A 226 -20.66 -8.20 5.68
N LEU A 227 -20.57 -7.09 6.42
CA LEU A 227 -20.85 -7.08 7.87
C LEU A 227 -22.31 -7.45 8.16
N ASP A 228 -23.25 -6.91 7.40
CA ASP A 228 -24.69 -7.16 7.59
C ASP A 228 -25.09 -8.59 7.13
N LEU A 229 -24.21 -9.28 6.40
CA LEU A 229 -24.37 -10.70 6.06
C LEU A 229 -23.89 -11.63 7.17
N CYS A 230 -22.89 -11.23 7.95
CA CYS A 230 -22.31 -12.03 9.05
C CYS A 230 -21.92 -11.15 10.25
N PRO A 231 -22.90 -10.64 11.03
CA PRO A 231 -22.62 -9.72 12.15
C PRO A 231 -21.70 -10.30 13.23
N ASP A 232 -21.70 -11.62 13.43
CA ASP A 232 -20.84 -12.31 14.40
C ASP A 232 -19.34 -12.20 14.08
N LEU A 233 -18.99 -11.95 12.82
CA LEU A 233 -17.59 -11.76 12.40
C LEU A 233 -17.06 -10.34 12.68
N ARG A 234 -17.86 -9.44 13.27
CA ARG A 234 -17.58 -7.99 13.39
C ARG A 234 -16.15 -7.67 13.78
N ASP A 235 -15.60 -8.27 14.85
CA ASP A 235 -14.23 -7.96 15.30
C ASP A 235 -13.16 -8.30 14.23
N LYS A 236 -13.24 -9.49 13.62
CA LYS A 236 -12.38 -9.94 12.51
C LYS A 236 -12.52 -9.03 11.29
N LEU A 237 -13.75 -8.68 10.90
CA LEU A 237 -13.99 -7.86 9.70
C LEU A 237 -13.59 -6.39 9.94
N SER A 238 -13.84 -5.82 11.12
CA SER A 238 -13.48 -4.43 11.42
C SER A 238 -11.97 -4.20 11.43
N TRP A 239 -11.16 -5.12 11.97
CA TRP A 239 -9.70 -4.93 11.93
C TRP A 239 -9.12 -5.15 10.53
N LEU A 240 -9.70 -6.03 9.70
CA LEU A 240 -9.36 -6.14 8.28
C LEU A 240 -9.75 -4.87 7.51
N ALA A 241 -10.94 -4.31 7.75
CA ALA A 241 -11.36 -3.05 7.16
C ALA A 241 -10.40 -1.91 7.52
N ALA A 242 -10.03 -1.80 8.80
CA ALA A 242 -9.06 -0.81 9.27
C ALA A 242 -7.64 -1.04 8.70
N LEU A 243 -7.22 -2.30 8.50
CA LEU A 243 -5.95 -2.66 7.85
C LEU A 243 -5.91 -2.18 6.39
N GLY A 244 -6.95 -2.45 5.60
CA GLY A 244 -7.03 -1.97 4.23
C GLY A 244 -7.13 -0.45 4.14
N THR A 245 -8.04 0.15 4.90
CA THR A 245 -8.27 1.60 4.91
C THR A 245 -7.01 2.38 5.30
N HIS A 246 -6.23 1.90 6.28
CA HIS A 246 -4.92 2.50 6.63
C HIS A 246 -3.80 2.14 5.63
N GLY A 247 -4.01 1.14 4.77
CA GLY A 247 -3.11 0.74 3.69
C GLY A 247 -3.03 1.77 2.58
N ASP A 248 -4.18 2.28 2.14
CA ASP A 248 -4.29 3.29 1.10
C ASP A 248 -4.36 4.73 1.65
N LEU A 249 -5.42 5.07 2.41
CA LEU A 249 -5.63 6.43 2.95
C LEU A 249 -4.62 6.81 4.05
N GLY A 250 -3.86 5.84 4.55
CA GLY A 250 -2.74 6.05 5.45
C GLY A 250 -3.10 6.33 6.91
N THR A 251 -2.08 6.55 7.71
CA THR A 251 -2.16 6.49 9.19
C THR A 251 -2.78 7.73 9.84
N SER A 252 -3.00 8.81 9.08
CA SER A 252 -3.55 10.09 9.55
C SER A 252 -5.08 10.17 9.45
N LEU A 253 -5.75 9.14 8.93
CA LEU A 253 -7.20 9.13 8.79
C LEU A 253 -7.91 9.31 10.15
N LYS A 254 -8.91 10.19 10.16
CA LYS A 254 -9.90 10.29 11.23
C LYS A 254 -11.09 9.41 10.89
N TRP A 255 -11.40 8.51 11.81
CA TRP A 255 -12.60 7.69 11.77
C TRP A 255 -13.73 8.50 12.39
N LEU A 256 -14.33 9.33 11.55
CA LEU A 256 -15.43 10.26 11.83
C LEU A 256 -16.40 10.19 10.63
N PRO A 257 -17.69 10.53 10.81
CA PRO A 257 -18.69 10.42 9.75
C PRO A 257 -18.25 11.05 8.41
N PRO A 258 -18.52 10.41 7.27
CA PRO A 258 -19.35 9.20 7.12
C PRO A 258 -18.65 7.87 7.45
N PHE A 259 -17.35 7.86 7.76
CA PHE A 259 -16.66 6.62 8.16
C PHE A 259 -17.29 6.00 9.43
N PRO A 260 -17.36 4.65 9.52
CA PRO A 260 -17.97 3.96 10.66
C PRO A 260 -17.16 4.17 11.95
N ASP A 261 -17.84 4.09 13.11
CA ASP A 261 -17.18 4.13 14.42
C ASP A 261 -16.32 2.88 14.65
N MET A 262 -15.01 3.05 14.53
CA MET A 262 -13.99 2.05 14.84
C MET A 262 -13.46 2.15 16.29
N THR A 263 -14.11 2.90 17.19
CA THR A 263 -13.63 3.09 18.58
C THR A 263 -13.46 1.77 19.33
N ALA A 264 -14.39 0.82 19.18
CA ALA A 264 -14.26 -0.52 19.74
C ALA A 264 -13.05 -1.27 19.14
N THR A 265 -12.89 -1.22 17.82
CA THR A 265 -11.79 -1.87 17.09
C THR A 265 -10.43 -1.31 17.49
N PHE A 266 -10.29 0.01 17.67
CA PHE A 266 -9.03 0.62 18.11
C PHE A 266 -8.76 0.49 19.62
N LYS A 267 -9.78 0.11 20.41
CA LYS A 267 -9.61 -0.33 21.81
C LYS A 267 -9.04 -1.75 21.89
N SER A 268 -9.48 -2.66 21.02
CA SER A 268 -8.90 -4.02 20.88
C SER A 268 -7.52 -3.99 20.22
N TYR A 269 -7.37 -3.21 19.14
CA TYR A 269 -6.21 -3.22 18.26
C TYR A 269 -5.68 -1.80 18.04
N SER A 270 -4.63 -1.43 18.79
CA SER A 270 -4.07 -0.07 18.71
C SER A 270 -3.73 0.34 17.27
N LYS A 271 -3.92 1.64 16.94
CA LYS A 271 -3.55 2.20 15.62
C LYS A 271 -2.12 1.83 15.20
N LYS A 272 -1.17 1.71 16.13
CA LYS A 272 0.19 1.26 15.83
C LYS A 272 0.24 -0.20 15.32
N SER A 273 -0.47 -1.13 15.94
CA SER A 273 -0.50 -2.54 15.50
C SER A 273 -1.08 -2.67 14.09
N ILE A 274 -2.15 -1.94 13.78
CA ILE A 274 -2.70 -1.82 12.41
C ILE A 274 -1.64 -1.26 11.44
N ASN A 275 -1.00 -0.14 11.77
CA ASN A 275 -0.01 0.51 10.89
C ASN A 275 1.27 -0.35 10.68
N ASP A 276 1.71 -1.08 11.69
CA ASP A 276 2.83 -2.03 11.57
C ASP A 276 2.43 -3.20 10.65
N ALA A 277 1.19 -3.70 10.78
CA ALA A 277 0.64 -4.74 9.90
C ALA A 277 0.49 -4.27 8.45
N VAL A 278 0.01 -3.05 8.19
CA VAL A 278 -0.03 -2.43 6.84
C VAL A 278 1.32 -2.56 6.15
N SER A 279 2.40 -2.17 6.85
CA SER A 279 3.77 -2.19 6.34
C SER A 279 4.26 -3.61 6.03
N ARG A 280 3.88 -4.59 6.86
CA ARG A 280 4.22 -6.01 6.72
C ARG A 280 3.51 -6.67 5.54
N VAL A 281 2.19 -6.50 5.44
CA VAL A 281 1.37 -7.06 4.35
C VAL A 281 1.78 -6.48 3.00
N ASN A 282 2.11 -5.19 2.95
CA ASN A 282 2.64 -4.54 1.76
C ASN A 282 4.05 -4.99 1.34
N ALA A 283 4.83 -5.64 2.21
CA ALA A 283 6.24 -5.89 1.93
C ALA A 283 6.49 -6.95 0.84
N PRO A 284 5.81 -8.11 0.81
CA PRO A 284 6.06 -9.12 -0.23
C PRO A 284 5.68 -8.70 -1.65
N ARG A 285 4.70 -7.80 -1.86
CA ARG A 285 4.45 -7.21 -3.19
C ARG A 285 5.54 -6.20 -3.62
N ARG A 286 6.29 -5.67 -2.65
CA ARG A 286 7.35 -4.66 -2.86
C ARG A 286 8.74 -5.26 -2.94
N SER A 287 8.99 -6.47 -2.43
CA SER A 287 10.29 -7.14 -2.59
C SER A 287 10.56 -7.52 -4.05
N ALA A 288 11.82 -7.75 -4.37
CA ALA A 288 12.26 -8.23 -5.68
C ALA A 288 11.58 -9.55 -6.07
N ALA A 289 11.37 -10.42 -5.08
CA ALA A 289 10.76 -11.75 -5.19
C ALA A 289 9.23 -11.75 -5.33
N TYR A 290 8.53 -10.63 -5.08
CA TYR A 290 7.09 -10.47 -5.34
C TYR A 290 6.19 -11.59 -4.74
N ASN A 291 6.45 -12.02 -3.50
CA ASN A 291 5.75 -13.16 -2.89
C ASN A 291 4.37 -12.78 -2.28
N VAL A 292 3.46 -12.31 -3.13
CA VAL A 292 2.08 -11.92 -2.74
C VAL A 292 1.34 -13.05 -2.02
N LYS A 293 1.59 -14.31 -2.42
CA LYS A 293 0.97 -15.49 -1.80
C LYS A 293 1.32 -15.65 -0.31
N ALA A 294 2.51 -15.23 0.13
CA ALA A 294 2.87 -15.19 1.55
C ALA A 294 2.06 -14.13 2.30
N ALA A 295 1.89 -12.93 1.74
CA ALA A 295 1.04 -11.88 2.32
C ALA A 295 -0.41 -12.35 2.47
N TRP A 296 -0.99 -12.94 1.43
CA TRP A 296 -2.33 -13.54 1.49
C TRP A 296 -2.45 -14.61 2.58
N THR A 297 -1.51 -15.56 2.61
CA THR A 297 -1.51 -16.67 3.58
C THR A 297 -1.41 -16.17 5.02
N ALA A 298 -0.66 -15.08 5.27
CA ALA A 298 -0.61 -14.43 6.58
C ALA A 298 -1.95 -13.73 6.90
N VAL A 299 -2.49 -12.90 6.00
CA VAL A 299 -3.72 -12.11 6.22
C VAL A 299 -4.93 -13.00 6.50
N ILE A 300 -5.15 -14.07 5.72
CA ILE A 300 -6.35 -14.91 5.89
C ILE A 300 -6.33 -15.66 7.23
N ASN A 301 -5.17 -16.16 7.65
CA ASN A 301 -5.00 -16.98 8.85
C ASN A 301 -4.75 -16.16 10.14
N ALA A 302 -4.34 -14.90 10.03
CA ALA A 302 -4.09 -14.06 11.20
C ALA A 302 -5.36 -13.88 12.05
N ALA A 303 -5.24 -14.11 13.36
CA ALA A 303 -6.30 -13.81 14.33
C ALA A 303 -6.41 -12.31 14.63
N SER A 304 -5.30 -11.57 14.54
CA SER A 304 -5.22 -10.12 14.82
C SER A 304 -4.09 -9.46 14.02
N PRO A 305 -4.06 -8.12 13.91
CA PRO A 305 -2.98 -7.39 13.21
C PRO A 305 -1.59 -7.68 13.80
N SER A 306 -1.51 -7.90 15.12
CA SER A 306 -0.26 -8.25 15.81
C SER A 306 0.34 -9.61 15.38
N ALA A 307 -0.44 -10.51 14.77
CA ALA A 307 0.12 -11.72 14.15
C ALA A 307 0.93 -11.36 12.88
N LEU A 308 0.38 -10.48 12.04
CA LEU A 308 1.02 -9.98 10.80
C LEU A 308 2.29 -9.17 11.10
N ALA A 309 2.33 -8.47 12.25
CA ALA A 309 3.51 -7.75 12.71
C ALA A 309 4.74 -8.66 12.94
N ASN A 310 4.49 -9.93 13.31
CA ASN A 310 5.48 -10.92 13.73
C ASN A 310 5.69 -12.08 12.73
N ASP A 311 4.97 -12.09 11.60
CA ASP A 311 5.15 -13.12 10.57
C ASP A 311 6.57 -13.04 9.96
N THR A 312 7.26 -14.19 9.91
CA THR A 312 8.68 -14.26 9.53
C THR A 312 8.92 -13.98 8.04
N ALA A 313 7.98 -14.32 7.16
CA ALA A 313 8.07 -14.02 5.73
C ALA A 313 7.80 -12.53 5.47
N LEU A 314 6.83 -11.93 6.17
CA LEU A 314 6.56 -10.49 6.07
C LEU A 314 7.69 -9.66 6.69
N LEU A 315 8.32 -10.14 7.77
CA LEU A 315 9.52 -9.54 8.36
C LEU A 315 10.72 -9.59 7.41
N ALA A 316 10.97 -10.73 6.75
CA ALA A 316 12.06 -10.86 5.79
C ALA A 316 11.90 -9.92 4.58
N ALA A 317 10.73 -9.94 3.93
CA ALA A 317 10.43 -9.01 2.84
C ALA A 317 10.48 -7.54 3.31
N GLY A 318 10.03 -7.25 4.53
CA GLY A 318 10.09 -5.92 5.13
C GLY A 318 11.51 -5.44 5.45
N ALA A 319 12.46 -6.35 5.66
CA ALA A 319 13.88 -6.01 5.81
C ALA A 319 14.50 -5.59 4.46
N GLU A 320 14.30 -6.40 3.42
CA GLU A 320 14.77 -6.14 2.05
C GLU A 320 14.22 -4.81 1.50
N VAL A 321 12.90 -4.61 1.57
CA VAL A 321 12.23 -3.39 1.09
C VAL A 321 12.74 -2.14 1.82
N ARG A 322 13.06 -2.24 3.12
CA ARG A 322 13.62 -1.14 3.91
C ARG A 322 15.05 -0.82 3.51
N GLU A 323 15.91 -1.82 3.36
CA GLU A 323 17.30 -1.66 2.97
C GLU A 323 17.42 -1.00 1.57
N GLU A 324 16.68 -1.54 0.61
CA GLU A 324 16.68 -1.06 -0.77
C GLU A 324 15.99 0.31 -0.89
N THR A 325 14.97 0.62 -0.07
CA THR A 325 14.42 1.99 0.01
C THR A 325 15.45 2.98 0.51
N GLU A 326 16.25 2.63 1.52
CA GLU A 326 17.25 3.54 2.11
C GLU A 326 18.46 3.75 1.19
N ARG A 327 18.90 2.68 0.48
CA ARG A 327 19.91 2.74 -0.57
C ARG A 327 19.59 3.79 -1.64
N TRP A 328 18.33 3.83 -2.10
CA TRP A 328 17.87 4.76 -3.14
C TRP A 328 17.28 6.07 -2.58
N ALA A 329 17.15 6.22 -1.27
CA ALA A 329 16.51 7.38 -0.65
C ALA A 329 17.25 8.72 -0.91
N HIS A 330 18.54 8.67 -1.17
CA HIS A 330 19.41 9.85 -1.29
C HIS A 330 19.72 10.25 -2.75
N VAL A 331 19.02 9.67 -3.73
CA VAL A 331 19.14 10.09 -5.14
C VAL A 331 18.72 11.56 -5.30
N PRO A 332 19.54 12.41 -5.94
CA PRO A 332 19.16 13.80 -6.19
C PRO A 332 18.07 13.88 -7.28
N PRO A 333 16.94 14.57 -7.03
CA PRO A 333 15.93 14.80 -8.06
C PRO A 333 16.44 15.73 -9.16
N ARG A 334 15.95 15.51 -10.38
CA ARG A 334 16.05 16.44 -11.50
C ARG A 334 14.68 17.06 -11.77
N PHE A 335 14.64 18.29 -12.24
CA PHE A 335 13.39 19.05 -12.41
C PHE A 335 13.04 19.21 -13.89
N SER A 336 11.75 19.19 -14.21
CA SER A 336 11.20 19.62 -15.50
C SER A 336 11.56 21.07 -15.82
N LYS A 337 11.40 21.43 -17.08
CA LYS A 337 11.71 22.76 -17.63
C LYS A 337 10.92 23.89 -16.96
N ASP A 338 9.66 23.66 -16.62
CA ASP A 338 8.81 24.58 -15.85
C ASP A 338 9.03 24.50 -14.32
N ALA A 339 9.80 23.50 -13.85
CA ALA A 339 10.02 23.11 -12.45
C ALA A 339 8.77 22.61 -11.69
N THR A 340 7.68 22.24 -12.38
CA THR A 340 6.48 21.66 -11.74
C THR A 340 6.62 20.18 -11.37
N ILE A 341 7.54 19.44 -12.03
CA ILE A 341 7.76 18.01 -11.80
C ILE A 341 9.21 17.77 -11.35
N ALA A 342 9.39 17.07 -10.23
CA ALA A 342 10.68 16.55 -9.78
C ALA A 342 10.76 15.04 -10.02
N VAL A 343 11.72 14.59 -10.82
CA VAL A 343 11.94 13.18 -11.18
C VAL A 343 13.17 12.62 -10.49
N LEU A 344 13.00 11.51 -9.78
CA LEU A 344 14.07 10.67 -9.25
C LEU A 344 14.20 9.41 -10.11
N THR A 345 15.42 9.08 -10.55
CA THR A 345 15.69 7.86 -11.34
C THR A 345 16.44 6.85 -10.46
N ILE A 346 15.91 5.62 -10.37
CA ILE A 346 16.49 4.52 -9.58
C ILE A 346 16.58 3.24 -10.41
N ASN A 347 17.39 2.27 -9.98
CA ASN A 347 17.49 0.95 -10.62
C ASN A 347 17.43 -0.16 -9.56
N SER A 348 16.23 -0.67 -9.30
CA SER A 348 15.96 -1.62 -8.23
C SER A 348 15.01 -2.73 -8.68
N ALA A 349 15.31 -3.98 -8.36
CA ALA A 349 14.38 -5.08 -8.55
C ALA A 349 13.12 -4.97 -7.65
N ALA A 350 13.14 -4.13 -6.61
CA ALA A 350 12.05 -3.93 -5.65
C ALA A 350 11.12 -2.75 -6.02
N GLN A 351 9.86 -2.80 -5.59
CA GLN A 351 8.85 -1.75 -5.83
C GLN A 351 8.99 -0.59 -4.81
N VAL A 352 10.21 -0.08 -4.65
CA VAL A 352 10.54 0.99 -3.67
C VAL A 352 10.27 2.39 -4.19
N HIS A 353 10.12 2.59 -5.51
CA HIS A 353 9.86 3.90 -6.11
C HIS A 353 8.63 4.65 -5.55
N PRO A 354 7.48 4.03 -5.20
CA PRO A 354 6.36 4.76 -4.60
C PRO A 354 6.68 5.24 -3.17
N LEU A 355 7.52 4.51 -2.43
CA LEU A 355 7.99 4.91 -1.10
C LEU A 355 8.96 6.10 -1.19
N ILE A 356 9.85 6.07 -2.18
CA ILE A 356 10.82 7.15 -2.46
C ILE A 356 10.10 8.41 -2.94
N ALA A 357 9.17 8.31 -3.89
CA ALA A 357 8.31 9.41 -4.31
C ALA A 357 7.54 10.02 -3.12
N THR A 358 7.00 9.19 -2.23
CA THR A 358 6.30 9.66 -1.02
C THR A 358 7.23 10.34 -0.02
N ARG A 359 8.44 9.80 0.22
CA ARG A 359 9.47 10.42 1.09
C ARG A 359 9.90 11.79 0.55
N TRP A 360 10.12 11.92 -0.75
CA TRP A 360 10.53 13.18 -1.38
C TRP A 360 9.38 14.20 -1.55
N ALA A 361 8.15 13.75 -1.81
CA ALA A 361 6.95 14.62 -1.80
C ALA A 361 6.70 15.29 -0.44
N GLY A 362 7.09 14.63 0.67
CA GLY A 362 7.00 15.17 2.02
C GLY A 362 8.15 16.08 2.44
N SER A 363 9.28 16.07 1.72
CA SER A 363 10.53 16.76 2.11
C SER A 363 10.93 17.92 1.19
N LEU A 364 10.61 17.85 -0.11
CA LEU A 364 10.91 18.91 -1.06
C LEU A 364 10.14 20.19 -0.77
N LYS A 365 10.73 21.31 -1.20
CA LYS A 365 10.18 22.65 -1.07
C LYS A 365 10.49 23.47 -2.32
N SER A 366 9.44 23.83 -3.03
CA SER A 366 9.39 24.95 -3.96
C SER A 366 7.94 25.43 -3.99
N ASP A 367 7.76 26.71 -4.28
CA ASP A 367 6.54 27.34 -4.76
C ASP A 367 5.91 26.61 -5.96
N LYS A 368 6.71 26.33 -6.99
CA LYS A 368 6.27 25.79 -8.29
C LYS A 368 6.02 24.29 -8.28
N LEU A 369 6.71 23.52 -7.43
CA LEU A 369 6.70 22.06 -7.48
C LEU A 369 5.30 21.49 -7.21
N GLU A 370 4.77 20.70 -8.13
CA GLU A 370 3.42 20.12 -8.08
C GLU A 370 3.48 18.62 -7.83
N ILE A 371 4.37 17.93 -8.55
CA ILE A 371 4.47 16.47 -8.57
C ILE A 371 5.90 16.04 -8.26
N VAL A 372 6.03 15.07 -7.35
CA VAL A 372 7.25 14.28 -7.18
C VAL A 372 7.03 12.90 -7.78
N MET A 373 7.88 12.56 -8.74
CA MET A 373 7.87 11.35 -9.54
C MET A 373 9.14 10.55 -9.23
N CYS A 374 9.01 9.24 -8.99
CA CYS A 374 10.16 8.34 -8.91
C CYS A 374 9.99 7.23 -9.94
N ALA A 375 10.97 7.08 -10.82
CA ALA A 375 11.02 6.15 -11.93
C ALA A 375 12.07 5.07 -11.66
N ASN A 376 11.67 3.81 -11.75
CA ASN A 376 12.51 2.65 -11.54
C ASN A 376 12.71 1.87 -12.84
N GLU A 377 13.96 1.85 -13.32
CA GLU A 377 14.38 1.14 -14.53
C GLU A 377 14.72 -0.35 -14.29
N GLY A 378 14.73 -0.80 -13.02
CA GLY A 378 15.14 -2.15 -12.63
C GLY A 378 14.01 -3.08 -12.19
N TYR A 379 12.77 -2.61 -12.08
CA TYR A 379 11.69 -3.41 -11.48
C TYR A 379 11.22 -4.56 -12.38
N LEU A 380 11.18 -4.30 -13.69
CA LEU A 380 10.83 -5.24 -14.77
C LEU A 380 11.83 -5.03 -15.92
N PRO A 381 12.32 -6.09 -16.58
CA PRO A 381 13.24 -5.96 -17.71
C PRO A 381 12.66 -5.10 -18.85
N GLY A 382 13.43 -4.14 -19.34
CA GLY A 382 13.04 -3.27 -20.48
C GLY A 382 11.97 -2.21 -20.18
N MET A 383 11.41 -2.16 -18.96
CA MET A 383 10.28 -1.30 -18.62
C MET A 383 10.63 -0.34 -17.48
N VAL A 384 10.24 0.94 -17.63
CA VAL A 384 10.33 1.92 -16.55
C VAL A 384 9.01 1.95 -15.80
N ASN A 385 9.09 1.69 -14.50
CA ASN A 385 7.96 1.67 -13.58
C ASN A 385 8.04 2.93 -12.71
N PHE A 386 7.10 3.86 -12.87
CA PHE A 386 7.14 5.15 -12.18
C PHE A 386 5.90 5.38 -11.31
N SER A 387 6.09 6.14 -10.23
CA SER A 387 5.01 6.55 -9.32
C SER A 387 5.14 8.02 -8.95
N CYS A 388 4.02 8.72 -9.00
CA CYS A 388 3.88 10.15 -8.77
C CYS A 388 3.10 10.43 -7.48
N ARG A 389 3.40 11.55 -6.82
CA ARG A 389 2.75 12.03 -5.60
C ARG A 389 2.65 13.55 -5.63
N VAL A 390 1.50 14.11 -5.23
CA VAL A 390 1.38 15.58 -5.08
C VAL A 390 2.31 16.05 -3.96
N ALA A 391 3.18 16.99 -4.33
CA ALA A 391 4.18 17.60 -3.46
C ALA A 391 3.50 18.34 -2.30
N ARG A 392 4.08 18.29 -1.09
CA ARG A 392 3.46 18.80 0.14
C ARG A 392 2.92 20.23 0.03
N ASN A 393 3.65 21.12 -0.65
CA ASN A 393 3.27 22.52 -0.85
C ASN A 393 2.06 22.71 -1.80
N ALA A 394 1.80 21.76 -2.69
CA ALA A 394 0.71 21.81 -3.66
C ALA A 394 -0.59 21.16 -3.15
N ARG A 395 -0.57 20.45 -2.01
CA ARG A 395 -1.73 19.74 -1.44
C ARG A 395 -2.84 20.64 -0.91
N ALA A 396 -2.56 21.92 -0.69
CA ALA A 396 -3.51 22.93 -0.21
C ALA A 396 -3.91 23.92 -1.31
N ARG A 397 -3.65 23.58 -2.59
CA ARG A 397 -4.19 24.34 -3.72
C ARG A 397 -5.61 23.87 -3.99
N GLU A 398 -6.52 24.83 -4.16
CA GLU A 398 -7.95 24.60 -4.33
C GLU A 398 -8.45 25.13 -5.69
N GLY A 399 -9.70 24.83 -6.03
CA GLY A 399 -10.31 25.24 -7.30
C GLY A 399 -9.48 24.79 -8.51
N GLY A 400 -9.27 25.71 -9.46
CA GLY A 400 -8.49 25.48 -10.67
C GLY A 400 -6.99 25.27 -10.47
N GLU A 401 -6.45 25.46 -9.26
CA GLU A 401 -5.05 25.18 -8.93
C GLU A 401 -4.84 23.79 -8.29
N LYS A 402 -5.91 23.04 -7.97
CA LYS A 402 -5.80 21.70 -7.38
C LYS A 402 -5.08 20.76 -8.35
N VAL A 403 -3.98 20.17 -7.89
CA VAL A 403 -3.16 19.27 -8.72
C VAL A 403 -3.84 17.91 -8.90
N ASP A 404 -4.23 17.63 -10.14
CA ASP A 404 -4.59 16.29 -10.62
C ASP A 404 -3.41 15.70 -11.41
N ILE A 405 -2.78 14.64 -10.89
CA ILE A 405 -1.65 13.99 -11.53
C ILE A 405 -2.05 13.34 -12.86
N ILE A 406 -3.25 12.79 -12.96
CA ILE A 406 -3.72 12.09 -14.17
C ILE A 406 -3.86 13.13 -15.29
N GLN A 407 -4.59 14.21 -15.01
CA GLN A 407 -4.77 15.32 -15.95
C GLN A 407 -3.43 15.98 -16.34
N LYS A 408 -2.50 16.16 -15.39
CA LYS A 408 -1.17 16.72 -15.67
C LYS A 408 -0.33 15.79 -16.55
N LEU A 409 -0.36 14.48 -16.33
CA LEU A 409 0.40 13.50 -17.12
C LEU A 409 -0.15 13.35 -18.54
N GLU A 410 -1.47 13.27 -18.70
CA GLU A 410 -2.13 13.26 -20.02
C GLU A 410 -1.89 14.59 -20.76
N GLY A 411 -1.98 15.72 -20.04
CA GLY A 411 -1.70 17.06 -20.57
C GLY A 411 -0.27 17.30 -21.05
N LEU A 412 0.71 16.46 -20.67
CA LEU A 412 2.06 16.50 -21.25
C LEU A 412 2.10 15.99 -22.69
N VAL A 413 1.18 15.08 -23.06
CA VAL A 413 1.20 14.32 -24.32
C VAL A 413 -0.03 14.55 -25.20
N ALA A 414 -0.97 15.41 -24.79
CA ALA A 414 -2.19 15.77 -25.51
C ALA A 414 -2.00 16.49 -26.88
N GLY A 415 -0.76 16.57 -27.38
CA GLY A 415 -0.43 17.02 -28.74
C GLY A 415 0.42 16.03 -29.53
N ASP A 416 0.59 14.79 -29.03
CA ASP A 416 1.35 13.71 -29.65
C ASP A 416 0.62 12.36 -29.41
N ASP A 417 -0.43 12.12 -30.19
CA ASP A 417 -1.23 10.89 -30.12
C ASP A 417 -0.37 9.63 -30.31
N ALA A 418 0.67 9.72 -31.14
CA ALA A 418 1.58 8.60 -31.42
C ALA A 418 2.49 8.28 -30.21
N LEU A 419 2.91 9.28 -29.42
CA LEU A 419 3.52 9.03 -28.11
C LEU A 419 2.48 8.51 -27.11
N ARG A 420 1.25 9.05 -27.10
CA ARG A 420 0.20 8.62 -26.18
C ARG A 420 -0.20 7.16 -26.38
N GLU A 421 -0.29 6.69 -27.61
CA GLU A 421 -0.50 5.28 -27.95
C GLU A 421 0.65 4.40 -27.42
N ARG A 422 1.91 4.79 -27.71
CA ARG A 422 3.10 4.03 -27.32
C ARG A 422 3.36 3.99 -25.81
N LEU A 423 2.83 4.96 -25.05
CA LEU A 423 2.80 4.94 -23.58
C LEU A 423 1.80 3.89 -23.03
N GLY A 424 0.79 3.51 -23.80
CA GLY A 424 -0.14 2.42 -23.52
C GLY A 424 -1.15 2.68 -22.39
N ASP A 425 -1.90 1.64 -22.04
CA ASP A 425 -3.00 1.73 -21.06
C ASP A 425 -2.54 1.89 -19.61
N SER A 426 -1.32 1.44 -19.31
CA SER A 426 -0.71 1.52 -17.98
C SER A 426 -0.14 2.91 -17.66
N PHE A 427 -0.23 3.87 -18.57
CA PHE A 427 0.14 5.26 -18.32
C PHE A 427 -0.93 6.01 -17.51
N ALA A 428 -0.48 6.90 -16.63
CA ALA A 428 -1.31 7.81 -15.82
C ALA A 428 -2.40 7.16 -14.93
N ARG A 429 -2.36 5.86 -14.65
CA ARG A 429 -3.38 5.16 -13.83
C ARG A 429 -3.14 5.33 -12.31
N GLY A 430 -4.23 5.39 -11.55
CA GLY A 430 -4.26 5.51 -10.08
C GLY A 430 -5.28 6.53 -9.60
N HIS A 431 -4.94 7.29 -8.55
CA HIS A 431 -5.76 8.40 -8.02
C HIS A 431 -5.18 9.76 -8.43
N LYS A 432 -6.01 10.81 -8.40
CA LYS A 432 -5.63 12.19 -8.75
C LYS A 432 -4.43 12.69 -7.92
N GLU A 433 -4.38 12.34 -6.64
CA GLU A 433 -3.29 12.69 -5.73
C GLU A 433 -2.09 11.71 -5.76
N ALA A 434 -2.26 10.54 -6.41
CA ALA A 434 -1.38 9.38 -6.33
C ALA A 434 -1.51 8.42 -7.54
N SER A 435 -0.99 8.83 -8.70
CA SER A 435 -0.97 8.05 -9.96
C SER A 435 0.47 7.61 -10.35
N GLY A 436 0.65 6.90 -11.47
CA GLY A 436 1.93 6.41 -11.96
C GLY A 436 1.82 5.72 -13.33
N GLY A 437 2.75 4.81 -13.63
CA GLY A 437 2.61 3.94 -14.79
C GLY A 437 3.78 2.99 -15.05
N ILE A 438 3.58 2.13 -16.05
CA ILE A 438 4.57 1.15 -16.55
C ILE A 438 4.69 1.36 -18.06
N VAL A 439 5.89 1.69 -18.54
CA VAL A 439 6.15 2.05 -19.94
C VAL A 439 7.44 1.40 -20.45
N LYS A 440 7.57 1.21 -21.77
CA LYS A 440 8.83 0.76 -22.38
C LYS A 440 9.92 1.81 -22.18
N LYS A 441 11.18 1.38 -22.00
CA LYS A 441 12.28 2.30 -21.69
C LYS A 441 12.54 3.34 -22.79
N GLU A 442 12.34 2.98 -24.04
CA GLU A 442 12.55 3.86 -25.20
C GLU A 442 11.53 5.01 -25.18
N VAL A 443 10.27 4.68 -24.90
CA VAL A 443 9.15 5.62 -24.80
C VAL A 443 9.28 6.49 -23.55
N TRP A 444 9.81 5.95 -22.45
CA TRP A 444 10.18 6.75 -21.27
C TRP A 444 11.22 7.83 -21.60
N GLU A 445 12.26 7.50 -22.36
CA GLU A 445 13.28 8.46 -22.79
C GLU A 445 12.72 9.57 -23.69
N GLU A 446 11.61 9.34 -24.39
CA GLU A 446 10.88 10.39 -25.13
C GLU A 446 10.11 11.30 -24.18
N LEU A 447 9.30 10.74 -23.26
CA LEU A 447 8.57 11.50 -22.25
C LEU A 447 9.50 12.32 -21.32
N TYR A 448 10.66 11.78 -20.96
CA TYR A 448 11.68 12.44 -20.16
C TYR A 448 12.29 13.66 -20.86
N LYS A 449 12.47 13.59 -22.19
CA LYS A 449 12.90 14.73 -23.02
C LYS A 449 11.79 15.76 -23.19
N LEU A 450 10.54 15.31 -23.37
CA LEU A 450 9.36 16.17 -23.52
C LEU A 450 9.12 17.05 -22.29
N MET A 451 9.29 16.50 -21.07
CA MET A 451 9.27 17.27 -19.82
C MET A 451 10.50 18.19 -19.62
N GLY A 452 11.53 18.08 -20.48
CA GLY A 452 12.79 18.83 -20.37
C GLY A 452 13.55 18.57 -19.06
N ILE A 453 13.53 17.32 -18.56
CA ILE A 453 14.10 17.01 -17.23
C ILE A 453 15.61 17.31 -17.21
N GLY A 454 16.00 18.27 -16.36
CA GLY A 454 17.40 18.69 -16.18
C GLY A 454 17.88 19.81 -17.11
N GLU A 455 17.05 20.33 -18.03
CA GLU A 455 17.45 21.47 -18.90
C GLU A 455 17.75 22.74 -18.08
N ASN A 456 17.08 22.91 -16.94
CA ASN A 456 17.21 24.04 -16.02
C ASN A 456 18.59 24.23 -15.38
N VAL A 457 19.56 23.35 -15.65
CA VAL A 457 20.98 23.53 -15.27
C VAL A 457 21.66 24.64 -16.10
N LYS A 458 21.05 25.10 -17.21
CA LYS A 458 21.61 26.18 -18.06
C LYS A 458 21.47 27.62 -17.50
N GLY A 459 21.34 27.77 -16.17
CA GLY A 459 21.66 28.99 -15.44
C GLY A 459 23.16 29.37 -15.43
N LYS A 460 23.96 28.88 -16.38
CA LYS A 460 25.37 29.28 -16.56
C LYS A 460 25.42 30.74 -17.00
N LYS A 461 25.62 31.65 -16.04
CA LYS A 461 26.12 32.99 -16.33
C LYS A 461 27.44 32.86 -17.11
N LYS A 462 27.41 33.13 -18.42
CA LYS A 462 28.56 33.71 -19.12
C LYS A 462 28.74 35.14 -18.59
N ALA A 463 29.25 35.24 -17.36
CA ALA A 463 29.75 36.49 -16.83
C ALA A 463 31.12 36.70 -17.46
N GLU A 464 31.15 37.45 -18.56
CA GLU A 464 32.40 37.89 -19.18
C GLU A 464 33.19 38.74 -18.17
N GLY A 465 34.52 38.66 -18.24
CA GLY A 465 35.37 39.01 -17.10
C GLY A 465 35.36 40.50 -16.75
N LYS A 466 34.93 40.81 -15.52
CA LYS A 466 35.43 41.98 -14.76
C LYS A 466 35.95 41.49 -13.41
N GLY A 467 37.17 41.89 -13.06
CA GLY A 467 37.92 41.36 -11.93
C GLY A 467 37.78 42.17 -10.64
N LYS A 468 38.43 41.63 -9.59
CA LYS A 468 38.40 42.05 -8.18
C LYS A 468 37.05 41.75 -7.48
N GLU A 469 37.01 41.46 -6.18
CA GLU A 469 38.07 41.56 -5.16
C GLU A 469 38.06 40.38 -4.16
N LYS A 470 39.22 40.04 -3.59
CA LYS A 470 39.35 38.92 -2.64
C LYS A 470 38.92 39.37 -1.23
N LYS A 471 37.80 38.85 -0.70
CA LYS A 471 37.52 38.89 0.74
C LYS A 471 38.27 37.77 1.47
N ALA A 472 38.72 38.05 2.69
CA ALA A 472 39.62 37.17 3.45
C ALA A 472 38.94 35.89 3.95
N VAL A 473 39.68 34.78 3.96
CA VAL A 473 39.22 33.49 4.48
C VAL A 473 39.53 33.40 5.98
N GLN A 474 38.49 33.41 6.82
CA GLN A 474 38.63 33.22 8.27
C GLN A 474 38.91 31.75 8.59
N LYS A 475 40.16 31.42 8.90
CA LYS A 475 40.59 30.07 9.32
C LYS A 475 40.51 29.92 10.85
N ASN A 476 39.48 29.27 11.35
CA ASN A 476 39.44 28.78 12.74
C ASN A 476 39.46 27.24 12.75
N THR A 477 40.65 26.65 12.92
CA THR A 477 40.83 25.19 13.11
C THR A 477 40.82 24.81 14.59
N LEU A 478 40.18 23.69 14.91
CA LEU A 478 39.74 23.27 16.25
C LEU A 478 40.85 22.70 17.17
N THR A 479 42.10 23.11 16.98
CA THR A 479 43.30 22.37 17.47
C THR A 479 43.99 22.95 18.71
N ASN A 480 43.53 24.06 19.28
CA ASN A 480 44.23 24.76 20.38
C ASN A 480 43.75 24.42 21.80
N TYR A 481 42.97 23.35 22.01
CA TYR A 481 42.31 23.06 23.30
C TYR A 481 42.99 22.03 24.22
N PHE A 482 44.18 21.53 23.88
CA PHE A 482 44.89 20.52 24.68
C PHE A 482 46.41 20.77 24.81
N VAL A 483 46.81 21.79 25.58
CA VAL A 483 48.17 21.86 26.16
C VAL A 483 48.09 22.36 27.61
N LYS A 484 48.53 21.51 28.54
CA LYS A 484 48.87 21.78 29.95
C LYS A 484 47.81 22.43 30.84
N ALA A 485 47.19 21.60 31.68
CA ALA A 485 47.18 21.92 33.11
C ALA A 485 48.57 21.68 33.71
N THR A 486 48.87 22.35 34.81
CA THR A 486 49.92 22.02 35.79
C THR A 486 49.26 21.56 37.07
#